data_AF-A0A662S7Z2-F1
#
_entry.id   AF-A0A662S7Z2-F1
#
_cell.length_a   1.000
_cell.length_b   1.000
_cell.length_c   1.000
_cell.angle_alpha   90.00
_cell.angle_beta   90.00
_cell.angle_gamma   90.00
#
_symmetry.space_group_name_H-M   'P 1'
#
loop_
_entity.id
_entity.type
_entity.pdbx_description
1 polymer ?
#
loop_
_entity_poly.entity_id
_entity_poly.type
_entity_poly.pdbx_seq_one_letter_code
_entity_poly.pdbx_strand_id
1 'polypeptide(L)'
;MIVLCIKHDGECPQCGTTLHPSQLNCPTCGADLQWHQGNPFLCTECAKEKTKKIIPKDHLLHQLNNSLNSIFKAFTLCDQNRFGECAEEISETINKLCDVLEIIENNEIIEQ
;
A
#
# COMPACT_ATOMS: atom_id res chain seq x y z
N MET A 1 -12.25 -22.74 -11.59
CA MET A 1 -13.32 -22.26 -10.69
C MET A 1 -12.94 -20.84 -10.31
N ILE A 2 -13.62 -19.85 -10.88
CA ILE A 2 -13.32 -18.43 -10.67
C ILE A 2 -14.13 -17.99 -9.46
N VAL A 3 -13.45 -17.66 -8.36
CA VAL A 3 -14.10 -17.11 -7.16
C VAL A 3 -14.11 -15.59 -7.31
N LEU A 4 -15.30 -15.01 -7.46
CA LEU A 4 -15.48 -13.58 -7.63
C LEU A 4 -15.85 -12.93 -6.29
N CYS A 5 -14.94 -12.11 -5.77
CA CYS A 5 -15.16 -11.33 -4.54
C CYS A 5 -16.12 -10.17 -4.84
N ILE A 6 -17.33 -10.23 -4.29
CA ILE A 6 -18.32 -9.15 -4.45
C ILE A 6 -18.01 -8.07 -3.42
N LYS A 7 -17.53 -6.92 -3.90
CA LYS A 7 -17.60 -5.66 -3.13
C LYS A 7 -19.06 -5.38 -2.81
N HIS A 8 -19.31 -4.78 -1.67
CA HIS A 8 -20.58 -4.60 -0.98
C HIS A 8 -21.70 -3.84 -1.74
N ASP A 9 -21.64 -3.75 -3.07
CA ASP A 9 -22.58 -3.03 -3.94
C ASP A 9 -23.81 -3.88 -4.30
N GLY A 10 -23.81 -5.17 -3.94
CA GLY A 10 -24.96 -6.04 -4.13
C GLY A 10 -25.24 -6.35 -5.60
N GLU A 11 -24.22 -6.42 -6.46
CA GLU A 11 -24.35 -6.77 -7.88
C GLU A 11 -23.39 -7.91 -8.28
N CYS A 12 -23.81 -8.73 -9.25
CA CYS A 12 -23.00 -9.83 -9.75
C CYS A 12 -21.90 -9.29 -10.68
N PRO A 13 -20.62 -9.55 -10.44
CA PRO A 13 -19.54 -9.02 -11.27
C PRO A 13 -19.48 -9.65 -12.67
N GLN A 14 -20.14 -10.79 -12.87
CA GLN A 14 -20.16 -11.45 -14.19
C GLN A 14 -21.29 -10.93 -15.09
N CYS A 15 -22.44 -10.54 -14.53
CA CYS A 15 -23.62 -10.20 -15.32
C CYS A 15 -24.37 -8.94 -14.87
N GLY A 16 -23.91 -8.25 -13.83
CA GLY A 16 -24.51 -7.03 -13.28
C GLY A 16 -25.85 -7.23 -12.57
N THR A 17 -26.32 -8.46 -12.38
CA THR A 17 -27.60 -8.72 -11.69
C THR A 17 -27.49 -8.34 -10.22
N THR A 18 -28.49 -7.65 -9.66
CA THR A 18 -28.57 -7.36 -8.22
C THR A 18 -28.68 -8.66 -7.42
N LEU A 19 -27.84 -8.80 -6.39
CA LEU A 19 -27.69 -9.97 -5.55
C LEU A 19 -28.00 -9.65 -4.09
N HIS A 20 -28.71 -10.56 -3.43
CA HIS A 20 -28.96 -10.49 -2.00
C HIS A 20 -27.82 -11.19 -1.22
N PRO A 21 -27.33 -10.65 -0.09
CA PRO A 21 -26.22 -11.20 0.70
C PRO A 21 -26.34 -12.66 1.17
N SER A 22 -27.54 -13.24 1.05
CA SER A 22 -27.80 -14.65 1.39
C SER A 22 -27.65 -15.60 0.20
N GLN A 23 -27.43 -15.11 -1.02
CA GLN A 23 -27.38 -15.92 -2.24
C GLN A 23 -25.98 -16.47 -2.49
N LEU A 24 -25.78 -17.78 -2.36
CA LEU A 24 -24.46 -18.40 -2.63
C LEU A 24 -24.16 -18.61 -4.13
N ASN A 25 -25.12 -18.30 -5.00
CA ASN A 25 -24.99 -18.41 -6.45
C ASN A 25 -25.81 -17.31 -7.12
N CYS A 26 -25.33 -16.85 -8.29
CA CYS A 26 -26.05 -15.87 -9.08
C CYS A 26 -27.25 -16.53 -9.77
N PRO A 27 -28.49 -16.02 -9.60
CA PRO A 27 -29.68 -16.60 -10.22
C PRO A 27 -29.69 -16.48 -11.75
N THR A 28 -28.89 -15.58 -12.32
CA THR A 28 -28.91 -15.26 -13.76
C THR A 28 -27.82 -15.98 -14.54
N CYS A 29 -26.57 -15.93 -14.05
CA CYS A 29 -25.43 -16.54 -14.77
C CYS A 29 -24.93 -17.85 -14.16
N GLY A 30 -25.47 -18.25 -13.00
CA GLY A 30 -25.05 -19.47 -12.31
C GLY A 30 -23.65 -19.41 -11.70
N ALA A 31 -23.02 -18.24 -11.64
CA ALA A 31 -21.73 -18.08 -10.98
C ALA A 31 -21.85 -18.33 -9.48
N ASP A 32 -20.91 -19.08 -8.90
CA ASP A 32 -20.78 -19.23 -7.45
C ASP A 32 -20.35 -17.90 -6.81
N LEU A 33 -21.02 -17.54 -5.73
CA LEU A 33 -20.84 -16.27 -5.03
C LEU A 33 -20.26 -16.52 -3.64
N GLN A 34 -19.20 -15.79 -3.30
CA GLN A 34 -18.68 -15.74 -1.94
C GLN A 34 -18.82 -14.32 -1.39
N TRP A 35 -19.67 -14.19 -0.37
CA TRP A 35 -19.91 -12.93 0.33
C TRP A 35 -18.84 -12.67 1.38
N HIS A 36 -18.23 -11.49 1.31
CA HIS A 36 -17.37 -10.99 2.37
C HIS A 36 -18.21 -10.56 3.58
N GLN A 37 -18.62 -11.50 4.43
CA GLN A 37 -19.11 -11.13 5.75
C GLN A 37 -17.95 -10.59 6.59
N GLY A 38 -17.79 -9.27 6.61
CA GLY A 38 -17.22 -8.53 7.73
C GLY A 38 -15.74 -8.75 8.06
N ASN A 39 -14.91 -9.27 7.14
CA ASN A 39 -13.47 -9.39 7.41
C ASN A 39 -12.60 -9.02 6.17
N PRO A 40 -11.99 -7.82 6.16
CA PRO A 40 -11.07 -7.37 5.10
C PRO A 40 -9.80 -8.23 4.95
N PHE A 41 -9.48 -9.09 5.93
CA PHE A 41 -8.22 -9.85 5.95
C PHE A 41 -8.28 -11.19 5.21
N LEU A 42 -9.45 -11.64 4.72
CA LEU A 42 -9.62 -13.00 4.17
C LEU A 42 -9.60 -13.12 2.64
N CYS A 43 -9.47 -12.02 1.89
CA CYS A 43 -9.18 -12.10 0.45
C CYS A 43 -7.82 -11.48 0.16
N THR A 44 -6.91 -12.27 -0.42
CA THR A 44 -5.58 -11.83 -0.84
C THR A 44 -5.60 -10.76 -1.94
N GLU A 45 -6.68 -10.65 -2.73
CA GLU A 45 -6.85 -9.58 -3.72
C GLU A 45 -7.49 -8.32 -3.11
N CYS A 46 -8.46 -8.44 -2.20
CA CYS A 46 -9.02 -7.29 -1.46
C CYS A 46 -8.06 -6.75 -0.38
N ALA A 47 -7.18 -7.59 0.16
CA ALA A 47 -6.10 -7.15 1.07
C ALA A 47 -5.07 -6.27 0.37
N LYS A 48 -4.97 -6.33 -0.97
CA LYS A 48 -4.15 -5.41 -1.77
C LYS A 48 -4.82 -4.06 -1.98
N GLU A 49 -6.15 -3.97 -1.86
CA GLU A 49 -6.86 -2.69 -1.76
C GLU A 49 -6.71 -2.13 -0.33
N LYS A 50 -5.45 -1.91 0.08
CA LYS A 50 -5.17 -1.01 1.19
C LYS A 50 -5.83 0.33 0.85
N THR A 51 -6.67 0.83 1.74
CA THR A 51 -7.19 2.19 1.65
C THR A 51 -6.00 3.14 1.57
N LYS A 52 -5.71 3.65 0.36
CA LYS A 52 -4.62 4.59 0.13
C LYS A 52 -4.82 5.76 1.08
N LYS A 53 -3.87 6.00 1.97
CA LYS A 53 -3.96 7.18 2.84
C LYS A 53 -3.65 8.40 2.00
N ILE A 54 -4.33 9.50 2.28
CA ILE A 54 -4.01 10.79 1.67
C ILE A 54 -2.81 11.35 2.41
N ILE A 55 -1.70 11.57 1.71
CA ILE A 55 -0.45 12.07 2.29
C ILE A 55 -0.15 13.45 1.68
N PRO A 56 0.06 14.48 2.52
CA PRO A 56 0.48 15.79 2.05
C PRO A 56 1.88 15.73 1.43
N LYS A 57 2.06 16.37 0.27
CA LYS A 57 3.36 16.48 -0.40
C LYS A 57 4.46 17.09 0.48
N ASP A 58 4.13 18.06 1.33
CA ASP A 58 5.09 18.69 2.26
C ASP A 58 5.67 17.70 3.26
N HIS A 59 4.87 16.72 3.70
CA HIS A 59 5.34 15.67 4.60
C HIS A 59 6.40 14.81 3.92
N LEU A 60 6.17 14.43 2.67
CA LEU A 60 7.12 13.64 1.88
C LEU A 60 8.40 14.43 1.57
N LEU A 61 8.26 15.70 1.19
CA LEU A 61 9.41 16.58 0.95
C LEU A 61 10.29 16.72 2.20
N HIS A 62 9.68 16.86 3.37
CA HIS A 62 10.43 16.92 4.62
C HIS A 62 11.15 15.59 4.93
N GLN A 63 10.50 14.44 4.71
CA GLN A 63 11.15 13.14 4.90
C GLN A 63 12.33 12.93 3.94
N LEU A 64 12.16 13.29 2.66
CA LEU A 64 13.23 13.22 1.67
C LEU A 64 14.41 14.13 2.02
N ASN A 65 14.13 15.38 2.42
CA ASN A 65 15.18 16.31 2.85
C ASN A 65 15.97 15.78 4.06
N ASN A 66 15.29 15.18 5.03
CA ASN A 66 15.96 14.58 6.18
C ASN A 66 16.84 13.40 5.78
N SER A 67 16.35 12.51 4.92
CA SER A 67 17.17 11.41 4.39
C SER A 67 18.40 11.94 3.64
N LEU A 68 18.25 12.94 2.78
CA LEU A 68 19.40 13.54 2.07
C LEU A 68 20.43 14.15 3.03
N ASN A 69 19.99 14.82 4.10
CA ASN A 69 20.89 15.36 5.12
C ASN A 69 21.68 14.26 5.84
N SER A 70 21.06 13.10 6.12
CA SER A 70 21.78 11.95 6.66
C SER A 70 22.81 11.38 5.67
N ILE A 71 22.54 11.40 4.36
CA ILE A 71 23.55 11.03 3.35
C ILE A 71 24.75 11.98 3.42
N PHE A 72 24.53 13.29 3.50
CA PHE A 72 25.62 14.26 3.65
C PHE A 72 26.44 14.05 4.93
N LYS A 73 25.78 13.70 6.03
CA LYS A 73 26.44 13.32 7.28
C LYS A 73 27.31 12.07 7.09
N ALA A 74 26.81 11.05 6.40
CA ALA A 74 27.60 9.86 6.09
C ALA A 74 28.84 10.18 5.24
N PHE A 75 28.72 11.02 4.21
CA PHE A 75 29.89 11.45 3.44
C PHE A 75 30.94 12.16 4.30
N THR A 76 30.49 12.97 5.27
CA THR A 76 31.38 13.62 6.25
C THR A 76 32.09 12.60 7.15
N LEU A 77 31.40 11.54 7.58
CA LEU A 77 32.00 10.44 8.35
C LEU A 77 33.04 9.66 7.53
N CYS A 78 32.74 9.44 6.25
CA CYS A 78 33.67 8.80 5.33
C CYS A 78 34.94 9.64 5.11
N ASP A 79 34.82 10.97 4.97
CA ASP A 79 35.97 11.89 4.90
C ASP A 79 36.83 11.85 6.18
N GLN A 80 36.21 11.65 7.33
CA GLN A 80 36.88 11.47 8.62
C GLN A 80 37.51 10.07 8.82
N ASN A 81 37.52 9.21 7.80
CA ASN A 81 37.94 7.79 7.88
C ASN A 81 37.15 6.95 8.89
N ARG A 82 35.95 7.40 9.30
CA ARG A 82 35.05 6.67 10.22
C ARG A 82 34.15 5.73 9.44
N PHE A 83 34.76 4.80 8.70
CA PHE A 83 34.04 3.96 7.72
C PHE A 83 32.97 3.06 8.33
N GLY A 84 33.14 2.59 9.57
CA GLY A 84 32.13 1.81 10.29
C GLY A 84 30.84 2.61 10.52
N GLU A 85 30.98 3.83 11.04
CA GLU A 85 29.85 4.73 11.29
C GLU A 85 29.27 5.30 9.99
N CYS A 86 30.11 5.52 8.97
CA CYS A 86 29.67 5.88 7.62
C CYS A 86 28.76 4.78 7.02
N ALA A 87 29.17 3.51 7.12
CA ALA A 87 28.40 2.39 6.59
C ALA A 87 27.05 2.21 7.31
N GLU A 88 27.03 2.38 8.64
CA GLU A 88 25.81 2.33 9.44
C GLU A 88 24.84 3.45 9.06
N GLU A 89 25.32 4.70 8.98
CA GLU A 89 24.50 5.85 8.60
C GLU A 89 23.97 5.72 7.16
N ILE A 90 24.76 5.20 6.21
CA ILE A 90 24.30 4.92 4.84
C ILE A 90 23.19 3.88 4.86
N SER A 91 23.38 2.77 5.58
CA SER A 91 22.40 1.68 5.66
C SER A 91 21.07 2.17 6.24
N GLU A 92 21.12 2.91 7.36
CA GLU A 92 19.92 3.49 7.99
C GLU A 92 19.21 4.47 7.04
N THR A 93 19.98 5.30 6.33
CA THR A 93 19.43 6.28 5.40
C THR A 93 18.77 5.62 4.19
N ILE A 94 19.37 4.56 3.64
CA ILE A 94 18.78 3.78 2.54
C ILE A 94 17.46 3.17 2.99
N ASN A 95 17.39 2.58 4.19
CA ASN A 95 16.14 2.02 4.71
C ASN A 95 15.05 3.09 4.83
N LYS A 96 15.38 4.27 5.39
CA LYS A 96 14.44 5.41 5.45
C LYS A 96 13.95 5.85 4.07
N LEU A 97 14.82 5.82 3.05
CA LEU A 97 14.42 6.13 1.68
C LEU A 97 13.49 5.06 1.09
N CYS A 98 13.78 3.78 1.33
CA CYS A 98 12.91 2.68 0.93
C CYS A 98 11.52 2.81 1.56
N ASP A 99 11.44 3.17 2.84
CA ASP A 99 10.16 3.42 3.53
C ASP A 99 9.37 4.56 2.86
N VAL A 100 10.05 5.66 2.50
CA VAL A 100 9.41 6.78 1.78
C VAL A 100 8.91 6.36 0.40
N LEU A 101 9.66 5.52 -0.32
CA LEU A 101 9.23 4.99 -1.61
C LEU A 101 8.03 4.06 -1.49
N GLU A 102 7.99 3.19 -0.48
CA GLU A 102 6.84 2.36 -0.18
C GLU A 102 5.61 3.21 0.16
N ILE A 103 5.79 4.30 0.90
CA ILE A 103 4.73 5.27 1.18
C ILE A 103 4.20 5.87 -0.13
N ILE A 104 5.07 6.30 -1.05
CA ILE A 104 4.65 6.87 -2.33
C ILE A 104 3.90 5.86 -3.20
N GLU A 105 4.36 4.60 -3.24
CA GLU A 105 3.73 3.53 -4.04
C GLU A 105 2.31 3.20 -3.55
N ASN A 106 2.10 3.21 -2.23
CA ASN A 106 0.88 2.70 -1.61
C ASN A 106 -0.15 3.77 -1.24
N ASN A 107 0.10 5.05 -1.50
CA ASN A 107 -0.74 6.15 -1.00
C ASN A 107 -1.05 7.20 -2.07
N GLU A 108 -2.08 8.02 -1.85
CA GLU A 108 -2.42 9.15 -2.71
C GLU A 108 -1.75 10.42 -2.20
N ILE A 109 -0.99 11.08 -3.06
CA ILE A 109 -0.22 12.29 -2.72
C ILE A 109 -0.99 13.50 -3.20
N ILE A 110 -1.24 14.44 -2.29
CA ILE A 110 -1.94 15.69 -2.61
C ILE A 110 -1.03 16.91 -2.35
N GLU A 111 -1.20 17.93 -3.17
CA GLU A 111 -0.72 19.28 -2.86
C GLU A 111 -1.76 19.94 -1.95
N GLN A 112 -1.32 20.51 -0.83
CA GLN A 112 -2.16 21.40 -0.02
C GLN A 112 -2.22 22.78 -0.68
#